data_AF-A0A850MEE4-F1
#
_entry.id   AF-A0A850MEE4-F1
#
_cell.length_a   1.000
_cell.length_b   1.000
_cell.length_c   1.000
_cell.angle_alpha   90.00
_cell.angle_beta   90.00
_cell.angle_gamma   90.00
#
_symmetry.space_group_name_H-M   'P 1'
#
loop_
_entity.id
_entity.type
_entity.pdbx_description
1 polymer ?
#
loop_
_entity_poly.entity_id
_entity_poly.type
_entity_poly.pdbx_seq_one_letter_code
_entity_poly.pdbx_strand_id
1 'polypeptide(L)'
;MLPIETIDMISLGLWIVFVALNVVLFVFFIQKYRNLSEKGKMKFAICLIFLCLAIGRGLYVYFDYFFANLDYNTITTSVEYLSYWKIASVFHLAGFGFLFLVSEYKVFKGKDVFIFFWGYLALSVAALFIDNFHFMQALISWSLLFAGFIPFGYLYLAIKMPGAVRRNILLLFIGVAVFAIGMLFMSIIVLDVVALYLLQVNPMDLIHYFYLISPILQIPGMLIFSKGFVGLFFE
;
A
#
# COMPACT_ATOMS: atom_id res chain seq x y z
N MET A 1 14.65 19.95 -18.01
CA MET A 1 14.30 19.01 -16.93
C MET A 1 14.58 19.68 -15.60
N LEU A 2 13.78 19.41 -14.56
CA LEU A 2 14.11 19.88 -13.21
C LEU A 2 15.39 19.18 -12.71
N PRO A 3 16.22 19.82 -11.87
CA PRO A 3 17.34 19.17 -11.20
C PRO A 3 16.87 17.99 -10.33
N ILE A 4 17.66 16.91 -10.25
CA ILE A 4 17.32 15.70 -9.46
C ILE A 4 17.06 16.06 -7.99
N GLU A 5 17.91 16.90 -7.39
CA GLU A 5 17.74 17.38 -6.01
C GLU A 5 16.37 18.08 -5.81
N THR A 6 15.89 18.81 -6.82
CA THR A 6 14.56 19.45 -6.76
C THR A 6 13.45 18.41 -6.82
N ILE A 7 13.59 17.38 -7.66
CA ILE A 7 12.64 16.27 -7.75
C ILE A 7 12.57 15.51 -6.42
N ASP A 8 13.72 15.24 -5.80
CA ASP A 8 13.81 14.52 -4.53
C ASP A 8 13.19 15.31 -3.38
N MET A 9 13.43 16.62 -3.32
CA MET A 9 12.79 17.49 -2.31
C MET A 9 11.26 17.51 -2.46
N ILE A 10 10.74 17.62 -3.69
CA ILE A 10 9.30 17.58 -3.94
C ILE A 10 8.72 16.21 -3.56
N SER A 11 9.39 15.14 -3.99
CA SER A 11 8.97 13.77 -3.71
C SER A 11 8.95 13.48 -2.20
N LEU A 12 9.99 13.88 -1.45
CA LEU A 12 10.04 13.80 0.00
C LEU A 12 8.87 14.55 0.65
N GLY A 13 8.61 15.79 0.20
CA GLY A 13 7.47 16.58 0.70
C GLY A 13 6.13 15.87 0.50
N LEU A 14 5.91 15.28 -0.68
CA LEU A 14 4.71 14.49 -0.98
C LEU A 14 4.60 13.23 -0.12
N TRP A 15 5.71 12.55 0.15
CA TRP A 15 5.73 11.39 1.02
C TRP A 15 5.43 11.73 2.47
N ILE A 16 5.94 12.86 2.98
CA ILE A 16 5.59 13.37 4.31
C ILE A 16 4.09 13.67 4.37
N VAL A 17 3.53 14.33 3.34
CA VAL A 17 2.08 14.57 3.24
C VAL A 17 1.31 13.24 3.24
N PHE A 18 1.78 12.23 2.52
CA PHE A 18 1.14 10.92 2.49
C PHE A 18 1.18 10.20 3.85
N VAL A 19 2.29 10.27 4.59
CA VAL A 19 2.38 9.73 5.96
C VAL A 19 1.42 10.48 6.89
N ALA A 20 1.45 11.82 6.87
CA ALA A 20 0.56 12.65 7.67
C ALA A 20 -0.92 12.38 7.36
N LEU A 21 -1.27 12.20 6.08
CA LEU A 21 -2.60 11.82 5.65
C LEU A 21 -3.05 10.51 6.30
N ASN A 22 -2.21 9.46 6.30
CA ASN A 22 -2.56 8.19 6.93
C ASN A 22 -2.75 8.32 8.45
N VAL A 23 -1.95 9.15 9.14
CA VAL A 23 -2.16 9.46 10.56
C VAL A 23 -3.49 10.18 10.79
N VAL A 24 -3.80 11.20 9.98
CA VAL A 24 -5.07 11.93 10.06
C VAL A 24 -6.26 11.01 9.81
N LEU A 25 -6.18 10.14 8.80
CA LEU A 25 -7.21 9.14 8.51
C LEU A 25 -7.37 8.15 9.66
N PHE A 26 -6.27 7.66 10.26
CA PHE A 26 -6.33 6.81 11.45
C PHE A 26 -7.08 7.50 12.59
N VAL A 27 -6.70 8.74 12.93
CA VAL A 27 -7.34 9.54 13.99
C VAL A 27 -8.82 9.76 13.69
N PHE A 28 -9.16 10.08 12.44
CA PHE A 28 -10.54 10.26 12.00
C PHE A 28 -11.37 8.98 12.14
N PHE A 29 -10.87 7.84 11.65
CA PHE A 29 -11.58 6.56 11.73
C PHE A 29 -11.69 6.03 13.16
N ILE A 30 -10.67 6.19 14.00
CA ILE A 30 -10.74 5.74 15.40
C ILE A 30 -11.71 6.59 16.22
N GLN A 31 -11.79 7.91 15.96
CA GLN A 31 -12.81 8.77 16.55
C GLN A 31 -14.21 8.35 16.14
N LYS A 32 -14.44 8.11 14.85
CA LYS A 32 -15.72 7.56 14.37
C LYS A 32 -16.04 6.23 15.04
N TYR A 33 -15.09 5.30 15.09
CA TYR A 33 -15.26 3.99 15.73
C TYR A 33 -15.65 4.08 17.21
N ARG A 34 -15.02 5.01 17.96
CA ARG A 34 -15.31 5.21 19.39
C ARG A 34 -16.74 5.68 19.66
N ASN A 35 -17.32 6.44 18.72
CA ASN A 35 -18.65 7.04 18.84
C ASN A 35 -19.78 6.12 18.32
N LEU A 36 -19.46 4.95 17.78
CA LEU A 36 -20.47 3.98 17.35
C LEU A 36 -21.09 3.26 18.54
N SER A 37 -22.42 3.10 18.52
CA SER A 37 -23.15 2.22 19.44
C SER A 37 -22.69 0.77 19.31
N GLU A 38 -22.55 0.30 18.07
CA GLU A 38 -22.09 -1.06 17.75
C GLU A 38 -20.65 -1.08 17.23
N LYS A 39 -19.75 -1.50 18.12
CA LYS A 39 -18.34 -1.76 17.83
C LYS A 39 -18.18 -3.14 17.22
N GLY A 40 -17.55 -3.21 16.04
CA GLY A 40 -17.28 -4.46 15.35
C GLY A 40 -15.81 -4.59 14.98
N LYS A 41 -15.28 -5.82 15.04
CA LYS A 41 -13.87 -6.15 14.70
C LYS A 41 -13.46 -5.61 13.32
N MET A 42 -14.37 -5.66 12.35
CA MET A 42 -14.17 -5.15 10.99
C MET A 42 -13.92 -3.63 10.95
N LYS A 43 -14.69 -2.86 11.72
CA LYS A 43 -14.54 -1.39 11.77
C LYS A 43 -13.21 -1.02 12.43
N PHE A 44 -12.78 -1.79 13.43
CA PHE A 44 -11.48 -1.63 14.06
C PHE A 44 -10.32 -2.00 13.11
N ALA A 45 -10.46 -3.09 12.35
CA ALA A 45 -9.46 -3.47 11.33
C ALA A 45 -9.26 -2.35 10.29
N ILE A 46 -10.33 -1.66 9.86
CA ILE A 46 -10.22 -0.49 8.97
C ILE A 46 -9.35 0.62 9.59
N CYS A 47 -9.51 0.90 10.90
CA CYS A 47 -8.64 1.85 11.58
C CYS A 47 -7.16 1.40 11.53
N LEU A 48 -6.90 0.11 11.80
CA LEU A 48 -5.54 -0.43 11.83
C LEU A 48 -4.83 -0.39 10.47
N ILE A 49 -5.56 -0.47 9.35
CA ILE A 49 -4.98 -0.29 8.01
C ILE A 49 -4.17 1.02 7.94
N PHE A 50 -4.79 2.15 8.31
CA PHE A 50 -4.16 3.47 8.21
C PHE A 50 -3.00 3.63 9.19
N LEU A 51 -3.10 3.09 10.40
CA LEU A 51 -2.00 3.13 11.37
C LEU A 51 -0.78 2.36 10.86
N CYS A 52 -1.00 1.13 10.38
CA CYS A 52 0.04 0.28 9.84
C CYS A 52 0.71 0.91 8.60
N LEU A 53 -0.09 1.48 7.68
CA LEU A 53 0.45 2.17 6.51
C LEU A 53 1.22 3.44 6.88
N ALA A 54 0.76 4.22 7.87
CA ALA A 54 1.48 5.40 8.36
C ALA A 54 2.85 5.03 8.92
N ILE A 55 2.91 4.04 9.83
CA ILE A 55 4.17 3.59 10.44
C ILE A 55 5.09 3.00 9.39
N GLY A 56 4.61 2.04 8.59
CA GLY A 56 5.40 1.39 7.56
C GLY A 56 5.97 2.39 6.55
N ARG A 57 5.15 3.34 6.09
CA ARG A 57 5.62 4.37 5.15
C ARG A 57 6.55 5.39 5.80
N GLY A 58 6.32 5.80 7.05
CA GLY A 58 7.25 6.67 7.76
C GLY A 58 8.64 6.06 7.87
N LEU A 59 8.71 4.75 8.17
CA LEU A 59 9.97 4.02 8.20
C LEU A 59 10.61 3.89 6.80
N TYR A 60 9.83 3.62 5.75
CA TYR A 60 10.35 3.63 4.38
C TYR A 60 10.90 4.99 3.98
N VAL A 61 10.18 6.08 4.23
CA VAL A 61 10.64 7.43 3.90
C VAL A 61 11.94 7.75 4.63
N TYR A 62 12.04 7.38 5.90
CA TYR A 62 13.28 7.55 6.65
C TYR A 62 14.43 6.73 6.03
N PHE A 63 14.17 5.46 5.70
CA PHE A 63 15.15 4.61 5.02
C PHE A 63 15.57 5.16 3.66
N ASP A 64 14.61 5.40 2.77
CA ASP A 64 14.81 5.77 1.38
C ASP A 64 15.57 7.10 1.25
N TYR A 65 15.21 8.12 2.03
CA TYR A 65 15.77 9.48 1.89
C TYR A 65 16.94 9.79 2.81
N PHE A 66 17.04 9.16 3.99
CA PHE A 66 18.05 9.54 4.99
C PHE A 66 19.14 8.49 5.16
N PHE A 67 18.85 7.20 4.90
CA PHE A 67 19.87 6.15 4.93
C PHE A 67 20.37 5.83 3.54
N ALA A 68 19.46 5.55 2.60
CA ALA A 68 19.82 5.12 1.26
C ALA A 68 20.03 6.27 0.27
N ASN A 69 19.58 7.49 0.59
CA ASN A 69 19.65 8.67 -0.29
C ASN A 69 19.12 8.40 -1.72
N LEU A 70 18.08 7.57 -1.83
CA LEU A 70 17.52 7.08 -3.10
C LEU A 70 18.54 6.44 -4.06
N ASP A 71 19.66 5.96 -3.55
CA ASP A 71 20.66 5.24 -4.33
C ASP A 71 20.25 3.78 -4.51
N TYR A 72 19.98 3.38 -5.75
CA TYR A 72 19.54 2.02 -6.11
C TYR A 72 20.47 0.94 -5.58
N ASN A 73 21.79 1.15 -5.65
CA ASN A 73 22.77 0.16 -5.20
C ASN A 73 22.70 -0.02 -3.68
N THR A 74 22.62 1.08 -2.94
CA THR A 74 22.48 1.07 -1.48
C THR A 74 21.19 0.37 -1.07
N ILE A 75 20.08 0.62 -1.77
CA ILE A 75 18.78 -0.03 -1.51
C ILE A 75 18.85 -1.55 -1.75
N THR A 76 19.50 -1.98 -2.83
CA THR A 76 19.46 -3.38 -3.28
C THR A 76 20.55 -4.28 -2.71
N THR A 77 21.69 -3.71 -2.28
CA THR A 77 22.87 -4.50 -1.91
C THR A 77 23.29 -4.38 -0.45
N SER A 78 22.83 -3.37 0.29
CA SER A 78 23.24 -3.19 1.68
C SER A 78 22.51 -4.15 2.62
N VAL A 79 23.24 -5.18 3.08
CA VAL A 79 22.76 -6.15 4.07
C VAL A 79 22.45 -5.48 5.42
N GLU A 80 23.22 -4.46 5.79
CA GLU A 80 23.02 -3.73 7.05
C GLU A 80 21.66 -3.02 7.08
N TYR A 81 21.27 -2.42 5.94
CA TYR A 81 20.01 -1.68 5.87
C TYR A 81 18.78 -2.53 5.56
N LEU A 82 18.99 -3.77 5.07
CA LEU A 82 17.92 -4.72 4.79
C LEU A 82 17.00 -4.94 6.00
N SER A 83 17.56 -4.97 7.22
CA SER A 83 16.79 -5.17 8.45
C SER A 83 15.80 -4.03 8.70
N TYR A 84 16.21 -2.78 8.48
CA TYR A 84 15.32 -1.61 8.61
C TYR A 84 14.20 -1.66 7.58
N TRP A 85 14.53 -2.02 6.34
CA TRP A 85 13.55 -2.19 5.27
C TRP A 85 12.53 -3.30 5.60
N LYS A 86 12.97 -4.43 6.18
CA LYS A 86 12.09 -5.51 6.64
C LYS A 86 11.14 -5.04 7.74
N ILE A 87 11.58 -4.23 8.70
CA ILE A 87 10.70 -3.68 9.74
C ILE A 87 9.63 -2.78 9.11
N ALA A 88 10.01 -1.88 8.20
CA ALA A 88 9.06 -1.06 7.45
C ALA A 88 8.04 -1.91 6.67
N SER A 89 8.53 -2.99 6.05
CA SER A 89 7.70 -3.98 5.34
C SER A 89 6.69 -4.65 6.25
N VAL A 90 7.07 -5.08 7.45
CA VAL A 90 6.14 -5.76 8.38
C VAL A 90 4.92 -4.90 8.65
N PHE A 91 5.09 -3.61 8.94
CA PHE A 91 3.97 -2.70 9.16
C PHE A 91 3.14 -2.49 7.90
N HIS A 92 3.79 -2.26 6.76
CA HIS A 92 3.09 -2.04 5.50
C HIS A 92 2.28 -3.28 5.06
N LEU A 93 2.87 -4.47 5.24
CA LEU A 93 2.24 -5.77 4.99
C LEU A 93 1.10 -6.03 5.98
N ALA A 94 1.27 -5.73 7.27
CA ALA A 94 0.17 -5.84 8.23
C ALA A 94 -1.03 -4.97 7.82
N GLY A 95 -0.79 -3.75 7.30
CA GLY A 95 -1.83 -2.89 6.75
C GLY A 95 -2.60 -3.55 5.60
N PHE A 96 -1.90 -4.21 4.68
CA PHE A 96 -2.56 -5.03 3.66
C PHE A 96 -3.29 -6.23 4.26
N GLY A 97 -2.70 -6.95 5.20
CA GLY A 97 -3.35 -8.08 5.88
C GLY A 97 -4.72 -7.71 6.45
N PHE A 98 -4.84 -6.54 7.10
CA PHE A 98 -6.14 -6.04 7.55
C PHE A 98 -7.09 -5.73 6.38
N LEU A 99 -6.59 -5.19 5.27
CA LEU A 99 -7.39 -4.98 4.06
C LEU A 99 -7.90 -6.29 3.45
N PHE A 100 -7.08 -7.34 3.42
CA PHE A 100 -7.47 -8.67 2.97
C PHE A 100 -8.61 -9.22 3.84
N LEU A 101 -8.43 -9.20 5.17
CA LEU A 101 -9.46 -9.64 6.11
C LEU A 101 -10.78 -8.87 5.92
N VAL A 102 -10.69 -7.55 5.77
CA VAL A 102 -11.87 -6.70 5.57
C VAL A 102 -12.58 -7.02 4.25
N SER A 103 -11.82 -7.24 3.18
CA SER A 103 -12.35 -7.47 1.84
C SER A 103 -12.93 -8.88 1.70
N GLU A 104 -12.22 -9.91 2.15
CA GLU A 104 -12.69 -11.30 2.07
C GLU A 104 -13.95 -11.53 2.90
N TYR A 105 -13.98 -11.03 4.14
CA TYR A 105 -15.17 -11.16 4.98
C TYR A 105 -16.43 -10.54 4.33
N LYS A 106 -16.26 -9.49 3.52
CA LYS A 106 -17.36 -8.83 2.81
C LYS A 106 -17.73 -9.49 1.49
N VAL A 107 -16.76 -9.98 0.74
CA VAL A 107 -16.99 -10.62 -0.57
C VAL A 107 -17.51 -12.05 -0.39
N PHE A 108 -16.96 -12.81 0.54
CA PHE A 108 -17.25 -14.23 0.76
C PHE A 108 -18.22 -14.49 1.92
N LYS A 109 -19.16 -13.56 2.18
CA LYS A 109 -20.14 -13.65 3.29
C LYS A 109 -20.62 -15.09 3.53
N GLY A 110 -20.36 -15.61 4.74
CA GLY A 110 -20.80 -16.94 5.17
C GLY A 110 -19.85 -18.10 4.83
N LYS A 111 -18.66 -17.83 4.26
CA LYS A 111 -17.58 -18.81 4.13
C LYS A 111 -16.39 -18.35 4.98
N ASP A 112 -16.09 -19.08 6.04
CA ASP A 112 -14.91 -18.84 6.91
C ASP A 112 -13.61 -19.32 6.24
N VAL A 113 -13.47 -19.00 4.95
CA VAL A 113 -12.40 -19.49 4.08
C VAL A 113 -11.59 -18.28 3.62
N PHE A 114 -10.50 -18.01 4.33
CA PHE A 114 -9.61 -16.86 4.11
C PHE A 114 -8.43 -17.20 3.18
N ILE A 115 -8.71 -17.84 2.03
CA ILE A 115 -7.65 -18.41 1.17
C ILE A 115 -6.68 -17.34 0.68
N PHE A 116 -7.19 -16.17 0.29
CA PHE A 116 -6.31 -15.14 -0.26
C PHE A 116 -5.43 -14.52 0.84
N PHE A 117 -5.98 -14.31 2.02
CA PHE A 117 -5.25 -13.86 3.21
C PHE A 117 -4.20 -14.87 3.63
N TRP A 118 -4.51 -16.17 3.66
CA TRP A 118 -3.53 -17.20 4.02
C TRP A 118 -2.41 -17.31 2.99
N GLY A 119 -2.73 -17.25 1.69
CA GLY A 119 -1.72 -17.24 0.62
C GLY A 119 -0.83 -16.00 0.67
N TYR A 120 -1.44 -14.83 0.87
CA TYR A 120 -0.76 -13.57 1.12
C TYR A 120 0.19 -13.66 2.32
N LEU A 121 -0.32 -14.12 3.47
CA LEU A 121 0.42 -14.23 4.72
C LEU A 121 1.60 -15.19 4.59
N ALA A 122 1.40 -16.36 4.00
CA ALA A 122 2.45 -17.37 3.82
C ALA A 122 3.65 -16.82 3.02
N LEU A 123 3.38 -16.16 1.88
CA LEU A 123 4.43 -15.57 1.07
C LEU A 123 5.07 -14.35 1.73
N SER A 124 4.29 -13.49 2.37
CA SER A 124 4.80 -12.32 3.09
C SER A 124 5.70 -12.71 4.25
N VAL A 125 5.33 -13.74 5.02
CA VAL A 125 6.18 -14.27 6.09
C VAL A 125 7.44 -14.91 5.53
N ALA A 126 7.32 -15.74 4.50
CA ALA A 126 8.48 -16.37 3.84
C ALA A 126 9.49 -15.32 3.34
N ALA A 127 9.01 -14.21 2.76
CA ALA A 127 9.86 -13.14 2.27
C ALA A 127 10.73 -12.50 3.36
N LEU A 128 10.22 -12.35 4.59
CA LEU A 128 10.97 -11.73 5.70
C LEU A 128 12.22 -12.54 6.11
N PHE A 129 12.25 -13.83 5.81
CA PHE A 129 13.39 -14.72 6.09
C PHE A 129 14.41 -14.79 4.95
N ILE A 130 14.20 -14.06 3.84
CA ILE A 130 15.13 -14.02 2.72
C ILE A 130 16.11 -12.86 2.88
N ASP A 131 17.41 -13.13 2.70
CA ASP A 131 18.47 -12.12 2.79
C ASP A 131 18.86 -11.52 1.44
N ASN A 132 18.48 -12.17 0.33
CA ASN A 132 18.61 -11.58 -0.99
C ASN A 132 17.47 -10.57 -1.24
N PHE A 133 17.81 -9.29 -1.37
CA PHE A 133 16.83 -8.22 -1.50
C PHE A 133 15.90 -8.40 -2.71
N HIS A 134 16.44 -8.71 -3.89
CA HIS A 134 15.65 -8.90 -5.11
C HIS A 134 14.66 -10.07 -4.97
N PHE A 135 15.11 -11.19 -4.40
CA PHE A 135 14.24 -12.35 -4.21
C PHE A 135 13.16 -12.10 -3.14
N MET A 136 13.50 -11.40 -2.05
CA MET A 136 12.53 -10.95 -1.05
C MET A 136 11.46 -10.03 -1.68
N GLN A 137 11.87 -9.02 -2.44
CA GLN A 137 10.95 -8.11 -3.14
C GLN A 137 10.07 -8.84 -4.15
N ALA A 138 10.60 -9.85 -4.85
CA ALA A 138 9.81 -10.69 -5.74
C ALA A 138 8.74 -11.47 -4.98
N LEU A 139 9.08 -12.09 -3.86
CA LEU A 139 8.11 -12.80 -3.02
C LEU A 139 7.03 -11.86 -2.44
N ILE A 140 7.40 -10.66 -2.01
CA ILE A 140 6.45 -9.63 -1.56
C ILE A 140 5.54 -9.21 -2.73
N SER A 141 6.10 -8.99 -3.92
CA SER A 141 5.32 -8.65 -5.11
C SER A 141 4.35 -9.77 -5.48
N TRP A 142 4.74 -11.04 -5.36
CA TRP A 142 3.85 -12.19 -5.54
C TRP A 142 2.80 -12.30 -4.45
N SER A 143 3.12 -11.98 -3.19
CA SER A 143 2.11 -11.95 -2.13
C SER A 143 1.05 -10.89 -2.43
N LEU A 144 1.44 -9.73 -2.97
CA LEU A 144 0.52 -8.69 -3.42
C LEU A 144 -0.32 -9.09 -4.65
N LEU A 145 0.07 -10.09 -5.45
CA LEU A 145 -0.81 -10.62 -6.50
C LEU A 145 -2.07 -11.26 -5.92
N PHE A 146 -1.99 -11.82 -4.70
CA PHE A 146 -3.20 -12.24 -4.00
C PHE A 146 -4.12 -11.05 -3.74
N ALA A 147 -3.61 -9.82 -3.60
CA ALA A 147 -4.45 -8.63 -3.42
C ALA A 147 -5.26 -8.29 -4.68
N GLY A 148 -4.95 -8.90 -5.82
CA GLY A 148 -5.70 -8.75 -7.07
C GLY A 148 -7.19 -9.09 -6.93
N PHE A 149 -7.58 -10.02 -6.04
CA PHE A 149 -9.02 -10.30 -5.85
C PHE A 149 -9.78 -9.11 -5.26
N ILE A 150 -9.12 -8.22 -4.51
CA ILE A 150 -9.77 -7.13 -3.77
C ILE A 150 -10.51 -6.17 -4.72
N PRO A 151 -9.85 -5.55 -5.72
CA PRO A 151 -10.55 -4.68 -6.66
C PRO A 151 -11.64 -5.43 -7.44
N PHE A 152 -11.37 -6.66 -7.90
CA PHE A 152 -12.38 -7.44 -8.63
C PHE A 152 -13.57 -7.85 -7.75
N GLY A 153 -13.34 -8.13 -6.47
CA GLY A 153 -14.37 -8.43 -5.49
C GLY A 153 -15.28 -7.23 -5.24
N TYR A 154 -14.72 -6.04 -5.09
CA TYR A 154 -15.52 -4.81 -5.01
C TYR A 154 -16.26 -4.53 -6.31
N LEU A 155 -15.64 -4.69 -7.47
CA LEU A 155 -16.32 -4.51 -8.75
C LEU A 155 -17.52 -5.46 -8.89
N TYR A 156 -17.34 -6.74 -8.53
CA TYR A 156 -18.41 -7.73 -8.49
C TYR A 156 -19.55 -7.31 -7.55
N LEU A 157 -19.23 -6.86 -6.33
CA LEU A 157 -20.23 -6.38 -5.38
C LEU A 157 -20.95 -5.13 -5.90
N ALA A 158 -20.26 -4.22 -6.56
CA ALA A 158 -20.85 -3.01 -7.14
C ALA A 158 -21.85 -3.32 -8.26
N ILE A 159 -21.63 -4.38 -9.05
CA ILE A 159 -22.59 -4.81 -10.08
C ILE A 159 -23.90 -5.30 -9.44
N LYS A 160 -23.82 -5.90 -8.24
CA LYS A 160 -24.97 -6.52 -7.56
C LYS A 160 -25.76 -5.61 -6.64
N MET A 161 -25.16 -4.53 -6.13
CA MET A 161 -25.78 -3.65 -5.16
C MET A 161 -26.42 -2.43 -5.84
N PRO A 162 -27.59 -1.95 -5.40
CA PRO A 162 -28.18 -0.71 -5.89
C PRO A 162 -27.79 0.53 -5.06
N GLY A 163 -28.06 1.72 -5.60
CA GLY A 163 -28.09 2.99 -4.87
C GLY A 163 -26.76 3.46 -4.28
N ALA A 164 -26.82 4.05 -3.07
CA ALA A 164 -25.66 4.63 -2.39
C ALA A 164 -24.57 3.59 -2.07
N VAL A 165 -24.97 2.35 -1.74
CA VAL A 165 -24.05 1.25 -1.46
C VAL A 165 -23.17 0.95 -2.68
N ARG A 166 -23.76 0.91 -3.90
CA ARG A 166 -23.01 0.75 -5.15
C ARG A 166 -21.95 1.83 -5.33
N ARG A 167 -22.32 3.10 -5.11
CA ARG A 167 -21.41 4.25 -5.23
C ARG A 167 -20.21 4.08 -4.31
N ASN A 168 -20.45 3.71 -3.05
CA ASN A 168 -19.38 3.58 -2.05
C ASN A 168 -18.46 2.39 -2.36
N ILE A 169 -18.99 1.28 -2.88
CA ILE A 169 -18.17 0.14 -3.35
C ILE A 169 -17.33 0.52 -4.59
N LEU A 170 -17.88 1.29 -5.53
CA LEU A 170 -17.10 1.79 -6.68
C LEU A 170 -15.97 2.72 -6.24
N LEU A 171 -16.18 3.56 -5.22
CA LEU A 171 -15.10 4.35 -4.62
C LEU A 171 -14.02 3.44 -4.02
N LEU A 172 -14.38 2.36 -3.33
CA LEU A 172 -13.39 1.39 -2.83
C LEU A 172 -12.57 0.77 -3.96
N PHE A 173 -13.22 0.36 -5.06
CA PHE A 173 -12.54 -0.18 -6.25
C PHE A 173 -11.57 0.82 -6.87
N ILE A 174 -12.05 2.04 -7.18
CA ILE A 174 -11.23 3.09 -7.82
C ILE A 174 -10.07 3.47 -6.91
N GLY A 175 -10.34 3.67 -5.62
CA GLY A 175 -9.32 4.04 -4.65
C GLY A 175 -8.21 2.99 -4.54
N VAL A 176 -8.56 1.70 -4.41
CA VAL A 176 -7.58 0.59 -4.37
C VAL A 176 -6.81 0.48 -5.67
N ALA A 177 -7.47 0.60 -6.83
CA ALA A 177 -6.82 0.50 -8.13
C ALA A 177 -5.77 1.61 -8.33
N VAL A 178 -6.17 2.87 -8.08
CA VAL A 178 -5.26 4.02 -8.21
C VAL A 178 -4.10 3.92 -7.21
N PHE A 179 -4.40 3.51 -5.98
CA PHE A 179 -3.38 3.29 -4.94
C PHE A 179 -2.39 2.20 -5.35
N ALA A 180 -2.87 1.06 -5.85
CA ALA A 180 -2.04 -0.05 -6.29
C ALA A 180 -1.15 0.33 -7.48
N ILE A 181 -1.66 1.08 -8.46
CA ILE A 181 -0.85 1.60 -9.57
C ILE A 181 0.27 2.49 -9.03
N GLY A 182 -0.04 3.39 -8.09
CA GLY A 182 0.97 4.21 -7.42
C GLY A 182 2.05 3.37 -6.74
N MET A 183 1.69 2.28 -6.08
CA MET A 183 2.65 1.36 -5.47
C MET A 183 3.53 0.62 -6.48
N LEU A 184 3.05 0.32 -7.68
CA LEU A 184 3.87 -0.34 -8.70
C LEU A 184 5.11 0.49 -9.06
N PHE A 185 5.00 1.82 -9.05
CA PHE A 185 6.15 2.71 -9.25
C PHE A 185 7.19 2.64 -8.12
N MET A 186 6.89 2.04 -6.96
CA MET A 186 7.87 1.80 -5.89
C MET A 186 8.51 0.42 -5.95
N SER A 187 8.09 -0.43 -6.89
CA SER A 187 8.63 -1.78 -7.05
C SER A 187 9.93 -1.72 -7.84
N ILE A 188 11.00 -2.26 -7.26
CA ILE A 188 12.28 -2.40 -7.96
C ILE A 188 12.17 -3.30 -9.19
N ILE A 189 11.28 -4.30 -9.18
CA ILE A 189 11.03 -5.14 -10.37
C ILE A 189 10.45 -4.30 -11.50
N VAL A 190 9.49 -3.41 -11.20
CA VAL A 190 8.91 -2.53 -12.21
C VAL A 190 9.93 -1.52 -12.70
N LEU A 191 10.74 -0.95 -11.80
CA LEU A 191 11.85 -0.06 -12.16
C LEU A 191 12.83 -0.76 -13.10
N ASP A 192 13.30 -1.96 -12.76
CA ASP A 192 14.25 -2.74 -13.57
C ASP A 192 13.67 -3.04 -14.94
N VAL A 193 12.41 -3.49 -15.02
CA VAL A 193 11.72 -3.77 -16.29
C VAL A 193 11.68 -2.51 -17.16
N VAL A 194 11.27 -1.37 -16.61
CA VAL A 194 11.14 -0.13 -17.37
C VAL A 194 12.50 0.44 -17.76
N ALA A 195 13.44 0.55 -16.81
CA ALA A 195 14.75 1.14 -17.04
C ALA A 195 15.60 0.28 -17.97
N LEU A 196 15.79 -1.00 -17.65
CA LEU A 196 16.75 -1.87 -18.35
C LEU A 196 16.19 -2.44 -19.66
N TYR A 197 14.91 -2.80 -19.70
CA TYR A 197 14.35 -3.53 -20.84
C TYR A 197 13.55 -2.65 -21.79
N LEU A 198 12.78 -1.67 -21.28
CA LEU A 198 11.95 -0.80 -22.14
C LEU A 198 12.70 0.43 -22.62
N LEU A 199 13.43 1.11 -21.74
CA LEU A 199 14.08 2.39 -22.03
C LEU A 199 15.59 2.29 -22.25
N GLN A 200 16.22 1.18 -21.84
CA GLN A 200 17.66 0.95 -21.93
C GLN A 200 18.50 2.06 -21.24
N VAL A 201 18.04 2.52 -20.08
CA VAL A 201 18.69 3.54 -19.23
C VAL A 201 19.10 2.95 -17.88
N ASN A 202 19.96 3.66 -17.14
CA ASN A 202 20.35 3.26 -15.79
C ASN A 202 19.16 3.42 -14.82
N PRO A 203 18.80 2.40 -14.01
CA PRO A 203 17.76 2.50 -12.98
C PRO A 203 17.95 3.68 -12.02
N MET A 204 19.21 4.06 -11.75
CA MET A 204 19.56 5.24 -10.95
C MET A 204 18.95 6.53 -11.49
N ASP A 205 18.85 6.68 -12.81
CA ASP A 205 18.32 7.92 -13.40
C ASP A 205 16.79 8.00 -13.28
N LEU A 206 16.12 6.85 -13.14
CA LEU A 206 14.66 6.74 -13.20
C LEU A 206 14.00 6.64 -11.81
N ILE A 207 14.72 6.15 -10.80
CA ILE A 207 14.20 5.92 -9.45
C ILE A 207 13.57 7.18 -8.84
N HIS A 208 14.19 8.34 -9.02
CA HIS A 208 13.72 9.63 -8.52
C HIS A 208 12.33 10.02 -9.07
N TYR A 209 12.10 9.78 -10.36
CA TYR A 209 10.81 10.06 -11.00
C TYR A 209 9.72 9.08 -10.56
N PHE A 210 10.10 7.82 -10.35
CA PHE A 210 9.21 6.78 -9.87
C PHE A 210 8.73 7.09 -8.44
N TYR A 211 9.67 7.49 -7.58
CA TYR A 211 9.38 7.96 -6.23
C TYR A 211 8.55 9.25 -6.22
N LEU A 212 8.66 10.12 -7.22
CA LEU A 212 7.80 11.31 -7.37
C LEU A 212 6.37 10.95 -7.80
N ILE A 213 6.21 10.10 -8.82
CA ILE A 213 4.90 9.74 -9.38
C ILE A 213 4.07 8.92 -8.39
N SER A 214 4.73 8.07 -7.60
CA SER A 214 4.06 7.18 -6.66
C SER A 214 3.11 7.88 -5.68
N PRO A 215 3.54 8.87 -4.87
CA PRO A 215 2.64 9.55 -3.93
C PRO A 215 1.57 10.39 -4.64
N ILE A 216 1.83 10.92 -5.85
CA ILE A 216 0.83 11.63 -6.67
C ILE A 216 -0.39 10.76 -6.96
N LEU A 217 -0.19 9.45 -7.13
CA LEU A 217 -1.26 8.48 -7.32
C LEU A 217 -1.79 7.94 -5.97
N GLN A 218 -0.91 7.62 -5.04
CA GLN A 218 -1.31 7.00 -3.77
C GLN A 218 -2.15 7.94 -2.88
N ILE A 219 -1.86 9.24 -2.84
CA ILE A 219 -2.64 10.22 -2.05
C ILE A 219 -4.11 10.26 -2.50
N PRO A 220 -4.46 10.57 -3.76
CA PRO A 220 -5.84 10.59 -4.20
C PRO A 220 -6.49 9.21 -4.13
N GLY A 221 -5.74 8.13 -4.43
CA GLY A 221 -6.22 6.76 -4.25
C GLY A 221 -6.68 6.49 -2.82
N MET A 222 -5.87 6.89 -1.83
CA MET A 222 -6.19 6.73 -0.40
C MET A 222 -7.39 7.57 0.04
N LEU A 223 -7.52 8.81 -0.45
CA LEU A 223 -8.66 9.68 -0.15
C LEU A 223 -9.97 9.10 -0.70
N ILE A 224 -9.97 8.65 -1.95
CA ILE A 224 -11.13 8.01 -2.60
C ILE A 224 -11.50 6.72 -1.85
N PHE A 225 -10.50 5.90 -1.53
CA PHE A 225 -10.66 4.66 -0.78
C PHE A 225 -11.29 4.90 0.60
N SER A 226 -10.77 5.88 1.34
CA SER A 226 -11.27 6.26 2.67
C SER A 226 -12.73 6.75 2.62
N LYS A 227 -13.09 7.54 1.60
CA LYS A 227 -14.47 7.98 1.39
C LYS A 227 -15.42 6.79 1.17
N GLY A 228 -14.97 5.78 0.42
CA GLY A 228 -15.71 4.53 0.24
C GLY A 228 -15.98 3.81 1.56
N PHE A 229 -14.98 3.75 2.46
CA PHE A 229 -15.15 3.13 3.77
C PHE A 229 -16.11 3.88 4.68
N VAL A 230 -16.04 5.22 4.70
CA VAL A 230 -16.97 6.04 5.48
C VAL A 230 -18.40 5.69 5.12
N GLY A 231 -18.75 5.74 3.84
CA GLY A 231 -20.12 5.52 3.40
C GLY A 231 -20.62 4.07 3.46
N LEU A 232 -19.74 3.10 3.72
CA LEU A 232 -20.13 1.69 3.80
C LEU A 232 -20.13 1.13 5.23
N PHE A 233 -19.40 1.76 6.15
CA PHE A 233 -19.17 1.21 7.50
C PHE A 233 -19.40 2.21 8.65
N PHE A 234 -19.45 3.51 8.36
CA PHE A 234 -19.48 4.57 9.37
C PHE A 234 -20.46 5.71 9.05
N GLU A 235 -21.50 5.39 8.26
CA GLU A 235 -22.74 6.15 8.12
C GLU A 235 -23.81 5.54 9.03
#